data_AF-A0A9D6BK77-F1
#
_entry.id   AF-A0A9D6BK77-F1
#
_cell.length_a   1.000
_cell.length_b   1.000
_cell.length_c   1.000
_cell.angle_alpha   90.00
_cell.angle_beta   90.00
_cell.angle_gamma   90.00
#
_symmetry.space_group_name_H-M   'P 1'
#
loop_
_entity.id
_entity.type
_entity.pdbx_description
1 polymer ?
#
loop_
_entity_poly.entity_id
_entity_poly.type
_entity_poly.pdbx_seq_one_letter_code
_entity_poly.pdbx_strand_id
1 'polypeptide(L)'
;MSNRSKTTVATRLAQGFGGVTFLGLLIAGVAVFVMQDVSSKLDSLAKDRMVKVEKFSEFKGNLSLIAALGRDILLSQDPAFEASAQATIAKTRERNTELLGELDKLIQLPEGRRLLQVINDNRPGYNQLIQQAIDADKSGELEQAKQIMLGQAREKRQAIFDAVDESIRMQQKLAYGYAEEATQETRSTVIGMSVLGALMALIGVGVTWGIGRNLRHALGAEPDELAAVAQKVADGDLHPIDGGVRAPRGSVLAALSDMQVRLAGIVSQVRTSSESIATGSSQIAMGNADLSQRTEEQASNLQQTAASMEEISGTVRGNAETAMQASQLAGQAASTASRGGEVMGHLVGTMKEISQASGKISEIIGVIDGIAFQTNILALNAAV
;
A
#
# COMPACT_ATOMS: atom_id res chain seq x y z
N MET A 1 -14.82 15.49 -18.72
CA MET A 1 -14.00 14.47 -18.03
C MET A 1 -13.57 15.05 -16.69
N SER A 2 -14.12 14.53 -15.61
CA SER A 2 -14.04 15.11 -14.26
C SER A 2 -12.62 15.02 -13.69
N ASN A 3 -12.05 16.18 -13.36
CA ASN A 3 -10.78 16.39 -12.69
C ASN A 3 -10.85 15.81 -11.25
N ARG A 4 -10.70 14.49 -11.07
CA ARG A 4 -10.57 13.88 -9.73
C ARG A 4 -9.18 14.20 -9.21
N SER A 5 -9.10 15.08 -8.22
CA SER A 5 -7.84 15.46 -7.57
C SER A 5 -7.06 14.21 -7.12
N LYS A 6 -5.77 14.18 -7.48
CA LYS A 6 -4.81 13.13 -7.07
C LYS A 6 -4.43 13.28 -5.58
N THR A 7 -5.42 13.36 -4.69
CA THR A 7 -5.17 13.27 -3.25
C THR A 7 -4.75 11.85 -2.91
N THR A 8 -3.65 11.68 -2.18
CA THR A 8 -3.18 10.37 -1.73
C THR A 8 -4.18 9.74 -0.76
N VAL A 9 -4.09 8.41 -0.59
CA VAL A 9 -4.92 7.70 0.40
C VAL A 9 -4.71 8.26 1.81
N ALA A 10 -3.46 8.60 2.15
CA ALA A 10 -3.11 9.23 3.42
C ALA A 10 -3.82 10.57 3.64
N THR A 11 -3.86 11.45 2.63
CA THR A 11 -4.55 12.75 2.75
C THR A 11 -6.06 12.56 2.96
N ARG A 12 -6.68 11.59 2.28
CA ARG A 12 -8.12 11.30 2.44
C ARG A 12 -8.44 10.73 3.83
N LEU A 13 -7.60 9.84 4.34
CA LEU A 13 -7.70 9.32 5.70
C LEU A 13 -7.55 10.46 6.72
N ALA A 14 -6.53 11.31 6.56
CA ALA A 14 -6.30 12.44 7.45
C ALA A 14 -7.47 13.44 7.45
N GLN A 15 -8.08 13.72 6.29
CA GLN A 15 -9.25 14.59 6.21
C GLN A 15 -10.50 13.96 6.84
N GLY A 16 -10.75 12.68 6.58
CA GLY A 16 -11.90 11.95 7.13
C GLY A 16 -11.83 11.83 8.65
N PHE A 17 -10.74 11.28 9.16
CA PHE A 17 -10.53 11.14 10.60
C PHE A 17 -10.33 12.49 11.28
N GLY A 18 -9.58 13.41 10.67
CA GLY A 18 -9.38 14.76 11.20
C GLY A 18 -10.68 15.54 11.35
N GLY A 19 -11.59 15.43 10.38
CA GLY A 19 -12.92 16.05 10.46
C GLY A 19 -13.78 15.49 11.60
N VAL A 20 -13.82 14.16 11.76
CA VAL A 20 -14.55 13.49 12.85
C VAL A 20 -13.97 13.87 14.22
N THR A 21 -12.64 13.84 14.36
CA THR A 21 -11.95 14.22 15.59
C THR A 21 -12.17 15.69 15.94
N PHE A 22 -12.10 16.58 14.94
CA PHE A 22 -12.35 18.01 15.14
C PHE A 22 -13.79 18.27 15.61
N LEU A 23 -14.77 17.58 15.01
CA LEU A 23 -16.16 17.68 15.44
C LEU A 23 -16.34 17.16 16.87
N GLY A 24 -15.67 16.07 17.24
CA GLY A 24 -15.63 15.55 18.61
C GLY A 24 -15.06 16.56 19.61
N LEU A 25 -13.97 17.25 19.26
CA LEU A 25 -13.39 18.32 20.08
C LEU A 25 -14.34 19.52 20.23
N LEU A 26 -15.05 19.91 19.18
CA LEU A 26 -16.07 20.96 19.26
C LEU A 26 -17.21 20.58 20.20
N ILE A 27 -17.73 19.35 20.10
CA ILE A 27 -18.79 18.86 21.00
C ILE A 27 -18.29 18.87 22.46
N ALA A 28 -17.06 18.39 22.70
CA ALA A 28 -16.46 18.42 24.03
C ALA A 28 -16.28 19.85 24.57
N GLY A 29 -15.86 20.79 23.72
CA GLY A 29 -15.72 22.21 24.09
C GLY A 29 -17.05 22.84 24.51
N VAL A 30 -18.12 22.61 23.74
CA VAL A 30 -19.47 23.08 24.09
C VAL A 30 -19.97 22.44 25.39
N ALA A 31 -19.70 21.14 25.60
CA ALA A 31 -20.06 20.45 26.84
C ALA A 31 -19.43 21.11 28.08
N VAL A 32 -18.14 21.44 28.00
CA VAL A 32 -17.41 22.10 29.09
C VAL A 32 -17.98 23.48 29.36
N PHE A 33 -18.27 24.27 28.32
CA PHE A 33 -18.84 25.62 28.47
C PHE A 33 -20.19 25.57 29.19
N VAL A 34 -21.07 24.64 28.80
CA VAL A 34 -22.40 24.48 29.41
C VAL A 34 -22.30 24.00 30.85
N MET A 35 -21.39 23.06 31.15
CA MET A 35 -21.15 22.63 32.53
C MET A 35 -20.63 23.76 33.41
N GLN A 36 -19.76 24.63 32.88
CA GLN A 36 -19.27 25.80 33.61
C GLN A 36 -20.39 26.80 33.91
N ASP A 37 -21.27 27.06 32.95
CA ASP A 37 -22.43 27.94 33.14
C ASP A 37 -23.39 27.39 34.21
N VAL A 38 -23.77 26.11 34.12
CA VAL A 38 -24.61 25.43 35.13
C VAL A 38 -23.96 25.46 36.50
N SER A 39 -22.66 25.17 36.59
CA SER A 39 -21.89 25.22 37.83
C SER A 39 -21.92 26.62 38.46
N SER A 40 -21.76 27.69 37.66
CA SER A 40 -21.80 29.06 38.15
C SER A 40 -23.18 29.47 38.69
N LYS A 41 -24.26 29.04 38.02
CA LYS A 41 -25.65 29.27 38.46
C LYS A 41 -25.96 28.51 39.76
N LEU A 42 -25.49 27.26 39.87
CA LEU A 42 -25.60 26.47 41.10
C LEU A 42 -24.80 27.08 42.26
N ASP A 43 -23.62 27.65 41.99
CA ASP A 43 -22.82 28.32 43.00
C ASP A 43 -23.52 29.57 43.54
N SER A 44 -24.13 30.38 42.66
CA SER A 44 -24.95 31.52 43.07
C SER A 44 -26.17 31.09 43.88
N LEU A 45 -26.82 29.98 43.51
CA LEU A 45 -27.94 29.43 44.26
C LEU A 45 -27.52 29.01 45.68
N ALA A 46 -26.44 28.25 45.80
CA ALA A 46 -25.97 27.70 47.07
C ALA A 46 -25.33 28.75 47.98
N LYS A 47 -24.46 29.63 47.44
CA LYS A 47 -23.65 30.56 48.23
C LYS A 47 -24.27 31.95 48.41
N ASP A 48 -25.28 32.31 47.63
CA ASP A 48 -25.96 33.61 47.76
C ASP A 48 -27.42 33.46 48.18
N ARG A 49 -28.23 32.76 47.38
CA ARG A 49 -29.69 32.72 47.58
C ARG A 49 -30.10 31.90 48.80
N MET A 50 -29.59 30.68 48.93
CA MET A 50 -29.90 29.80 50.07
C MET A 50 -29.35 30.37 51.38
N VAL A 51 -28.18 31.00 51.35
CA VAL A 51 -27.61 31.71 52.50
C VAL A 51 -28.54 32.84 52.99
N LYS A 52 -29.16 33.61 52.09
CA LYS A 52 -30.16 34.62 52.47
C LYS A 52 -31.40 34.00 53.09
N VAL A 53 -31.92 32.91 52.53
CA VAL A 53 -33.09 32.19 53.06
C VAL A 53 -32.82 31.67 54.47
N GLU A 54 -31.65 31.09 54.70
CA GLU A 54 -31.21 30.60 56.01
C GLU A 54 -31.19 31.73 57.03
N LYS A 55 -30.53 32.86 56.71
CA LYS A 55 -30.43 34.03 57.61
C LYS A 55 -31.80 34.64 57.93
N PHE A 56 -32.68 34.78 56.94
CA PHE A 56 -34.05 35.25 57.18
C PHE A 56 -34.85 34.27 58.05
N SER A 57 -34.65 32.97 57.88
CA SER A 57 -35.31 31.93 58.69
C SER A 57 -34.81 31.93 60.13
N GLU A 58 -33.50 32.07 60.35
CA GLU A 58 -32.89 32.25 61.67
C GLU A 58 -33.45 33.50 62.36
N PHE A 59 -33.48 34.63 61.65
CA PHE A 59 -34.05 35.89 62.15
C PHE A 59 -35.53 35.74 62.55
N LYS A 60 -36.34 35.05 61.72
CA LYS A 60 -37.75 34.76 62.02
C LYS A 60 -37.91 33.90 63.27
N GLY A 61 -37.07 32.88 63.43
CA GLY A 61 -37.01 32.03 64.62
C GLY A 61 -36.66 32.83 65.87
N ASN A 62 -35.63 33.66 65.79
CA ASN A 62 -35.20 34.56 66.85
C ASN A 62 -36.31 35.55 67.27
N LEU A 63 -37.04 36.10 66.30
CA LEU A 63 -38.16 37.00 66.59
C LEU A 63 -39.33 36.27 67.29
N SER A 64 -39.59 35.02 66.90
CA SER A 64 -40.57 34.15 67.56
C SER A 64 -40.15 33.83 69.00
N LEU A 65 -38.86 33.56 69.24
CA LEU A 65 -38.30 33.30 70.55
C LEU A 65 -38.42 34.52 71.47
N ILE A 66 -38.06 35.71 71.01
CA ILE A 66 -38.21 36.96 71.78
C ILE A 66 -39.68 37.18 72.16
N ALA A 67 -40.61 36.95 71.22
CA ALA A 67 -42.03 37.08 71.50
C ALA A 67 -42.55 36.05 72.51
N ALA A 68 -42.04 34.81 72.47
CA ALA A 68 -42.35 33.76 73.44
C ALA A 68 -41.82 34.13 74.84
N LEU A 69 -40.52 34.39 74.96
CA LEU A 69 -39.89 34.77 76.24
C LEU A 69 -40.52 36.02 76.86
N GLY A 70 -40.86 37.03 76.05
CA GLY A 70 -41.56 38.20 76.55
C GLY A 70 -42.91 37.85 77.18
N ARG A 71 -43.67 36.91 76.59
CA ARG A 71 -44.95 36.44 77.16
C ARG A 71 -44.72 35.55 78.38
N ASP A 72 -43.73 34.68 78.34
CA ASP A 72 -43.43 33.75 79.44
C ASP A 72 -42.99 34.51 80.70
N ILE A 73 -42.27 35.64 80.55
CA ILE A 73 -41.92 36.54 81.67
C ILE A 73 -43.20 37.05 82.36
N LEU A 74 -44.16 37.59 81.59
CA LEU A 74 -45.44 38.10 82.12
C LEU A 74 -46.29 37.00 82.78
N LEU A 75 -46.08 35.74 82.43
CA LEU A 75 -46.85 34.60 82.95
C LEU A 75 -46.21 33.92 84.16
N SER A 76 -44.88 33.86 84.23
CA SER A 76 -44.19 33.08 85.26
C SER A 76 -44.14 33.77 86.62
N GLN A 77 -44.06 35.12 86.64
CA GLN A 77 -43.83 35.94 87.84
C GLN A 77 -42.61 35.49 88.68
N ASP A 78 -41.67 34.77 88.07
CA ASP A 78 -40.44 34.27 88.72
C ASP A 78 -39.25 35.18 88.37
N PRO A 79 -38.66 35.91 89.34
CA PRO A 79 -37.52 36.80 89.10
C PRO A 79 -36.27 36.10 88.53
N ALA A 80 -36.04 34.82 88.89
CA ALA A 80 -34.90 34.08 88.39
C ALA A 80 -35.08 33.69 86.91
N PHE A 81 -36.29 33.23 86.55
CA PHE A 81 -36.66 33.01 85.16
C PHE A 81 -36.56 34.31 84.34
N GLU A 82 -37.08 35.41 84.89
CA GLU A 82 -37.04 36.70 84.21
C GLU A 82 -35.62 37.12 83.86
N ALA A 83 -34.69 37.09 84.81
CA ALA A 83 -33.30 37.47 84.56
C ALA A 83 -32.65 36.62 83.43
N SER A 84 -32.92 35.32 83.43
CA SER A 84 -32.44 34.39 82.39
C SER A 84 -33.07 34.67 81.03
N ALA A 85 -34.39 34.90 80.99
CA ALA A 85 -35.12 35.22 79.77
C ALA A 85 -34.68 36.57 79.18
N GLN A 86 -34.47 37.60 80.01
CA GLN A 86 -33.94 38.89 79.57
C GLN A 86 -32.53 38.77 78.98
N ALA A 87 -31.64 37.98 79.61
CA ALA A 87 -30.30 37.72 79.08
C ALA A 87 -30.37 37.03 77.70
N THR A 88 -31.28 36.06 77.54
CA THR A 88 -31.51 35.37 76.26
C THR A 88 -32.07 36.31 75.20
N ILE A 89 -33.03 37.17 75.56
CA ILE A 89 -33.58 38.20 74.66
C ILE A 89 -32.46 39.15 74.20
N ALA A 90 -31.61 39.63 75.11
CA ALA A 90 -30.50 40.52 74.78
C ALA A 90 -29.54 39.88 73.78
N LYS A 91 -29.08 38.65 74.05
CA LYS A 91 -28.22 37.88 73.14
C LYS A 91 -28.87 37.63 71.77
N THR A 92 -30.16 37.33 71.76
CA THR A 92 -30.92 37.10 70.52
C THR A 92 -31.07 38.39 69.70
N ARG A 93 -31.23 39.55 70.36
CA ARG A 93 -31.27 40.87 69.71
C ARG A 93 -29.92 41.24 69.09
N GLU A 94 -28.82 40.91 69.76
CA GLU A 94 -27.46 41.08 69.23
C GLU A 94 -27.27 40.23 67.96
N ARG A 95 -27.57 38.94 68.03
CA ARG A 95 -27.52 38.04 66.86
C ARG A 95 -28.39 38.54 65.69
N ASN A 96 -29.58 39.03 65.97
CA ASN A 96 -30.45 39.63 64.96
C ASN A 96 -29.85 40.89 64.32
N THR A 97 -29.06 41.66 65.07
CA THR A 97 -28.36 42.83 64.53
C THR A 97 -27.23 42.39 63.59
N GLU A 98 -26.48 41.35 63.95
CA GLU A 98 -25.47 40.74 63.07
C GLU A 98 -26.10 40.21 61.77
N LEU A 99 -27.15 39.39 61.88
CA LEU A 99 -27.84 38.80 60.73
C LEU A 99 -28.33 39.86 59.75
N LEU A 100 -28.94 40.94 60.26
CA LEU A 100 -29.39 42.05 59.42
C LEU A 100 -28.23 42.82 58.79
N GLY A 101 -27.11 42.97 59.49
CA GLY A 101 -25.89 43.58 58.92
C GLY A 101 -25.25 42.72 57.83
N GLU A 102 -25.32 41.39 57.94
CA GLU A 102 -24.91 40.47 56.88
C GLU A 102 -25.88 40.53 55.68
N LEU A 103 -27.18 40.52 55.93
CA LEU A 103 -28.21 40.64 54.89
C LEU A 103 -28.14 41.98 54.16
N ASP A 104 -27.81 43.07 54.84
CA ASP A 104 -27.63 44.40 54.24
C ASP A 104 -26.53 44.41 53.16
N LYS A 105 -25.44 43.67 53.38
CA LYS A 105 -24.34 43.51 52.41
C LYS A 105 -24.72 42.63 51.22
N LEU A 106 -25.53 41.59 51.47
CA LEU A 106 -25.88 40.58 50.47
C LEU A 106 -27.08 40.99 49.59
N ILE A 107 -28.00 41.80 50.09
CA ILE A 107 -29.23 42.18 49.38
C ILE A 107 -28.99 43.44 48.55
N GLN A 108 -28.98 43.28 47.23
CA GLN A 108 -28.76 44.36 46.26
C GLN A 108 -30.02 44.73 45.46
N LEU A 109 -31.00 43.82 45.36
CA LEU A 109 -32.21 44.05 44.56
C LEU A 109 -33.12 45.11 45.20
N PRO A 110 -33.73 46.03 44.42
CA PRO A 110 -34.57 47.11 44.95
C PRO A 110 -35.70 46.63 45.85
N GLU A 111 -36.39 45.57 45.44
CA GLU A 111 -37.49 44.97 46.23
C GLU A 111 -36.98 44.36 47.54
N GLY A 112 -35.84 43.67 47.51
CA GLY A 112 -35.21 43.14 48.72
C GLY A 112 -34.73 44.23 49.69
N ARG A 113 -34.18 45.34 49.17
CA ARG A 113 -33.80 46.52 49.97
C ARG A 113 -35.03 47.14 50.65
N ARG A 114 -36.15 47.25 49.94
CA ARG A 114 -37.42 47.75 50.49
C ARG A 114 -37.90 46.86 51.65
N LEU A 115 -37.89 45.54 51.48
CA LEU A 115 -38.29 44.61 52.54
C LEU A 115 -37.36 44.67 53.76
N LEU A 116 -36.05 44.76 53.53
CA LEU A 116 -35.07 44.94 54.60
C LEU A 116 -35.28 46.26 55.36
N GLN A 117 -35.65 47.32 54.65
CA GLN A 117 -35.97 48.61 55.25
C GLN A 117 -37.21 48.51 56.16
N VAL A 118 -38.28 47.82 55.73
CA VAL A 118 -39.46 47.58 56.59
C VAL A 118 -39.08 46.85 57.89
N ILE A 119 -38.17 45.87 57.81
CA ILE A 119 -37.66 45.16 58.99
C ILE A 119 -36.89 46.14 59.91
N ASN A 120 -35.99 46.93 59.33
CA ASN A 120 -35.15 47.88 60.08
C ASN A 120 -35.96 49.01 60.73
N ASP A 121 -37.02 49.49 60.08
CA ASP A 121 -37.85 50.59 60.58
C ASP A 121 -38.77 50.13 61.73
N ASN A 122 -39.22 48.87 61.72
CA ASN A 122 -40.15 48.36 62.74
C ASN A 122 -39.47 47.67 63.92
N ARG A 123 -38.26 47.11 63.74
CA ARG A 123 -37.55 46.35 64.78
C ARG A 123 -37.22 47.17 66.05
N PRO A 124 -36.70 48.41 65.97
CA PRO A 124 -36.42 49.20 67.18
C PRO A 124 -37.67 49.44 68.02
N GLY A 125 -38.78 49.84 67.36
CA GLY A 125 -40.06 50.05 68.03
C GLY A 125 -40.60 48.77 68.66
N TYR A 126 -40.52 47.63 67.97
CA TYR A 126 -40.87 46.34 68.55
C TYR A 126 -40.04 46.01 69.80
N ASN A 127 -38.71 46.17 69.73
CA ASN A 127 -37.84 45.90 70.87
C ASN A 127 -38.16 46.79 72.07
N GLN A 128 -38.42 48.08 71.83
CA GLN A 128 -38.80 49.03 72.87
C GLN A 128 -40.14 48.66 73.51
N LEU A 129 -41.15 48.30 72.72
CA LEU A 129 -42.46 47.90 73.23
C LEU A 129 -42.40 46.62 74.08
N ILE A 130 -41.56 45.64 73.68
CA ILE A 130 -41.32 44.44 74.51
C ILE A 130 -40.67 44.83 75.84
N GLN A 131 -39.71 45.75 75.84
CA GLN A 131 -39.09 46.21 77.09
C GLN A 131 -40.09 46.95 77.99
N GLN A 132 -40.90 47.84 77.41
CA GLN A 132 -41.95 48.57 78.13
C GLN A 132 -42.99 47.64 78.75
N ALA A 133 -43.36 46.55 78.06
CA ALA A 133 -44.26 45.55 78.62
C ALA A 133 -43.64 44.83 79.83
N ILE A 134 -42.36 44.46 79.76
CA ILE A 134 -41.64 43.82 80.87
C ILE A 134 -41.50 44.79 82.05
N ASP A 135 -41.18 46.06 81.80
CA ASP A 135 -41.01 47.06 82.86
C ASP A 135 -42.36 47.44 83.53
N ALA A 136 -43.46 47.45 82.76
CA ALA A 136 -44.82 47.64 83.28
C ALA A 136 -45.23 46.47 84.19
N ASP A 137 -44.92 45.23 83.81
CA ASP A 137 -45.17 44.05 84.64
C ASP A 137 -44.41 44.12 85.97
N LYS A 138 -43.12 44.50 85.95
CA LYS A 138 -42.32 44.76 87.18
C LYS A 138 -42.93 45.81 88.10
N SER A 139 -43.62 46.80 87.53
CA SER A 139 -44.25 47.88 88.28
C SER A 139 -45.63 47.51 88.82
N GLY A 140 -46.08 46.26 88.59
CA GLY A 140 -47.39 45.76 89.00
C GLY A 140 -48.52 46.07 88.02
N GLU A 141 -48.21 46.59 86.82
CA GLU A 141 -49.18 47.04 85.82
C GLU A 141 -49.43 45.97 84.73
N LEU A 142 -49.77 44.74 85.14
CA LEU A 142 -49.91 43.58 84.24
C LEU A 142 -50.90 43.80 83.07
N GLU A 143 -52.03 44.49 83.31
CA GLU A 143 -53.00 44.75 82.23
C GLU A 143 -52.45 45.70 81.16
N GLN A 144 -51.64 46.69 81.56
CA GLN A 144 -50.95 47.57 80.63
C GLN A 144 -49.89 46.80 79.83
N ALA A 145 -49.12 45.93 80.49
CA ALA A 145 -48.17 45.04 79.84
C ALA A 145 -48.83 44.16 78.76
N LYS A 146 -49.98 43.56 79.08
CA LYS A 146 -50.78 42.77 78.11
C LYS A 146 -51.27 43.61 76.94
N GLN A 147 -51.78 44.82 77.18
CA GLN A 147 -52.23 45.72 76.10
C GLN A 147 -51.08 46.08 75.14
N ILE A 148 -49.88 46.36 75.67
CA ILE A 148 -48.69 46.62 74.85
C ILE A 148 -48.32 45.40 74.01
N MET A 149 -48.24 44.22 74.62
CA MET A 149 -47.86 42.97 73.94
C MET A 149 -48.85 42.55 72.85
N LEU A 150 -50.15 42.62 73.14
CA LEU A 150 -51.22 42.15 72.24
C LEU A 150 -51.64 43.20 71.21
N GLY A 151 -51.35 44.48 71.45
CA GLY A 151 -51.61 45.60 70.56
C GLY A 151 -50.39 46.01 69.74
N GLN A 152 -49.75 47.12 70.11
CA GLN A 152 -48.71 47.76 69.30
C GLN A 152 -47.50 46.85 69.01
N ALA A 153 -47.04 46.06 70.00
CA ALA A 153 -45.93 45.14 69.77
C ALA A 153 -46.30 44.03 68.77
N ARG A 154 -47.54 43.53 68.82
CA ARG A 154 -48.05 42.55 67.86
C ARG A 154 -48.09 43.12 66.45
N GLU A 155 -48.57 44.36 66.28
CA GLU A 155 -48.64 45.02 64.98
C GLU A 155 -47.24 45.19 64.35
N LYS A 156 -46.29 45.73 65.12
CA LYS A 156 -44.89 45.87 64.68
C LYS A 156 -44.26 44.52 64.35
N ARG A 157 -44.51 43.51 65.17
CA ARG A 157 -44.04 42.13 64.91
C ARG A 157 -44.63 41.60 63.61
N GLN A 158 -45.92 41.78 63.37
CA GLN A 158 -46.57 41.28 62.16
C GLN A 158 -45.95 41.91 60.89
N ALA A 159 -45.73 43.23 60.89
CA ALA A 159 -45.07 43.91 59.76
C ALA A 159 -43.65 43.34 59.49
N ILE A 160 -42.89 43.02 60.54
CA ILE A 160 -41.58 42.39 60.40
C ILE A 160 -41.72 40.96 59.83
N PHE A 161 -42.65 40.16 60.36
CA PHE A 161 -42.90 38.78 59.89
C PHE A 161 -43.29 38.76 58.42
N ASP A 162 -44.19 39.64 57.99
CA ASP A 162 -44.64 39.72 56.61
C ASP A 162 -43.48 40.09 55.68
N ALA A 163 -42.65 41.06 56.07
CA ALA A 163 -41.47 41.45 55.29
C ALA A 163 -40.42 40.33 55.19
N VAL A 164 -40.21 39.56 56.27
CA VAL A 164 -39.31 38.39 56.26
C VAL A 164 -39.86 37.27 55.39
N ASP A 165 -41.15 36.97 55.48
CA ASP A 165 -41.79 35.92 54.68
C ASP A 165 -41.82 36.27 53.19
N GLU A 166 -42.08 37.52 52.85
CA GLU A 166 -41.99 38.00 51.48
C GLU A 166 -40.54 37.95 50.96
N SER A 167 -39.56 38.26 51.81
CA SER A 167 -38.14 38.13 51.46
C SER A 167 -37.74 36.68 51.18
N ILE A 168 -38.19 35.73 52.01
CA ILE A 168 -37.94 34.29 51.81
C ILE A 168 -38.60 33.82 50.50
N ARG A 169 -39.88 34.16 50.29
CA ARG A 169 -40.60 33.78 49.06
C ARG A 169 -39.94 34.36 47.82
N MET A 170 -39.46 35.60 47.87
CA MET A 170 -38.73 36.23 46.76
C MET A 170 -37.44 35.48 46.44
N GLN A 171 -36.63 35.13 47.45
CA GLN A 171 -35.40 34.35 47.22
C GLN A 171 -35.72 32.94 46.69
N GLN A 172 -36.76 32.28 47.20
CA GLN A 172 -37.21 30.96 46.72
C GLN A 172 -37.70 31.03 45.26
N LYS A 173 -38.50 32.04 44.90
CA LYS A 173 -38.97 32.22 43.52
C LYS A 173 -37.82 32.44 42.55
N LEU A 174 -36.84 33.27 42.92
CA LEU A 174 -35.63 33.46 42.12
C LEU A 174 -34.82 32.16 42.00
N ALA A 175 -34.66 31.42 43.10
CA ALA A 175 -33.98 30.13 43.13
C ALA A 175 -34.62 29.09 42.19
N TYR A 176 -35.95 28.95 42.23
CA TYR A 176 -36.68 28.05 41.35
C TYR A 176 -36.63 28.50 39.89
N GLY A 177 -36.77 29.80 39.62
CA GLY A 177 -36.65 30.35 38.26
C GLY A 177 -35.29 30.05 37.63
N TYR A 178 -34.19 30.26 38.37
CA TYR A 178 -32.85 29.93 37.89
C TYR A 178 -32.66 28.43 37.63
N ALA A 179 -33.21 27.56 38.48
CA ALA A 179 -33.13 26.11 38.28
C ALA A 179 -33.91 25.66 37.03
N GLU A 180 -35.08 26.26 36.78
CA GLU A 180 -35.89 25.98 35.61
C GLU A 180 -35.24 26.50 34.31
N GLU A 181 -34.72 27.73 34.31
CA GLU A 181 -33.97 28.28 33.19
C GLU A 181 -32.72 27.44 32.88
N ALA A 182 -31.94 27.06 33.91
CA ALA A 182 -30.76 26.24 33.74
C ALA A 182 -31.09 24.85 33.17
N THR A 183 -32.19 24.23 33.60
CA THR A 183 -32.60 22.92 33.08
C THR A 183 -33.11 23.00 31.64
N GLN A 184 -33.86 24.05 31.28
CA GLN A 184 -34.31 24.27 29.90
C GLN A 184 -33.12 24.54 28.94
N GLU A 185 -32.21 25.43 29.33
CA GLU A 185 -31.02 25.77 28.55
C GLU A 185 -30.11 24.54 28.37
N THR A 186 -29.90 23.77 29.44
CA THR A 186 -29.15 22.51 29.39
C THR A 186 -29.82 21.50 28.45
N ARG A 187 -31.15 21.34 28.52
CA ARG A 187 -31.88 20.38 27.67
C ARG A 187 -31.73 20.71 26.18
N SER A 188 -31.89 21.99 25.81
CA SER A 188 -31.75 22.42 24.42
C SER A 188 -30.32 22.16 23.89
N THR A 189 -29.32 22.41 24.73
CA THR A 189 -27.91 22.18 24.38
C THR A 189 -27.58 20.69 24.27
N VAL A 190 -28.06 19.87 25.20
CA VAL A 190 -27.89 18.40 25.16
C VAL A 190 -28.53 17.79 23.92
N ILE A 191 -29.71 18.27 23.51
CA ILE A 191 -30.35 17.84 22.26
C ILE A 191 -29.49 18.24 21.06
N GLY A 192 -29.00 19.49 21.00
CA GLY A 192 -28.10 19.96 19.94
C GLY A 192 -26.81 19.13 19.85
N MET A 193 -26.18 18.83 20.99
CA MET A 193 -25.00 17.96 21.07
C MET A 193 -25.31 16.53 20.64
N SER A 194 -26.47 15.99 20.99
CA SER A 194 -26.90 14.65 20.59
C SER A 194 -27.09 14.57 19.07
N VAL A 195 -27.67 15.61 18.46
CA VAL A 195 -27.80 15.72 17.00
C VAL A 195 -26.44 15.82 16.34
N LEU A 196 -25.53 16.66 16.85
CA LEU A 196 -24.16 16.76 16.35
C LEU A 196 -23.38 15.44 16.49
N GLY A 197 -23.55 14.73 17.61
CA GLY A 197 -22.97 13.40 17.83
C GLY A 197 -23.50 12.36 16.85
N ALA A 198 -24.81 12.37 16.57
CA ALA A 198 -25.40 11.50 15.55
C ALA A 198 -24.88 11.82 14.14
N LEU A 199 -24.77 13.11 13.79
CA LEU A 199 -24.18 13.55 12.52
C LEU A 199 -22.71 13.15 12.41
N MET A 200 -21.93 13.29 13.49
CA MET A 200 -20.54 12.85 13.56
C MET A 200 -20.43 11.33 13.29
N ALA A 201 -21.29 10.52 13.90
CA ALA A 201 -21.33 9.08 13.68
C ALA A 201 -21.69 8.73 12.24
N LEU A 202 -22.71 9.39 11.66
CA LEU A 202 -23.11 9.21 10.26
C LEU A 202 -21.99 9.58 9.28
N ILE A 203 -21.29 10.70 9.52
CA ILE A 203 -20.12 11.10 8.74
C ILE A 203 -19.01 10.06 8.89
N GLY A 204 -18.75 9.57 10.10
CA GLY A 204 -17.74 8.52 10.37
C GLY A 204 -18.04 7.23 9.61
N VAL A 205 -19.30 6.79 9.58
CA VAL A 205 -19.75 5.63 8.79
C VAL A 205 -19.58 5.90 7.29
N GLY A 206 -20.00 7.07 6.82
CA GLY A 206 -19.88 7.47 5.41
C GLY A 206 -18.44 7.53 4.92
N VAL A 207 -17.53 8.09 5.73
CA VAL A 207 -16.08 8.12 5.48
C VAL A 207 -15.51 6.71 5.44
N THR A 208 -15.81 5.88 6.44
CA THR A 208 -15.34 4.48 6.51
C THR A 208 -15.80 3.68 5.30
N TRP A 209 -17.08 3.78 4.95
CA TRP A 209 -17.66 3.11 3.79
C TRP A 209 -17.07 3.61 2.48
N GLY A 210 -16.94 4.93 2.31
CA GLY A 210 -16.37 5.55 1.11
C GLY A 210 -14.90 5.21 0.88
N ILE A 211 -14.09 5.23 1.95
CA ILE A 211 -12.68 4.82 1.90
C ILE A 211 -12.56 3.33 1.61
N GLY A 212 -13.31 2.47 2.31
CA GLY A 212 -13.30 1.03 2.09
C GLY A 212 -13.71 0.65 0.68
N ARG A 213 -14.77 1.26 0.15
CA ARG A 213 -15.23 1.03 -1.23
C ARG A 213 -14.20 1.48 -2.27
N ASN A 214 -13.62 2.67 -2.10
CA ASN A 214 -12.60 3.18 -3.02
C ASN A 214 -11.33 2.33 -2.98
N LEU A 215 -10.90 1.90 -1.80
CA LEU A 215 -9.70 1.09 -1.64
C LEU A 215 -9.90 -0.30 -2.26
N ARG A 216 -11.04 -0.95 -2.00
CA ARG A 216 -11.40 -2.22 -2.66
C ARG A 216 -11.45 -2.10 -4.18
N HIS A 217 -12.00 -1.00 -4.71
CA HIS A 217 -12.01 -0.79 -6.16
C HIS A 217 -10.61 -0.51 -6.74
N ALA A 218 -9.74 0.19 -6.00
CA ALA A 218 -8.36 0.46 -6.43
C ALA A 218 -7.45 -0.77 -6.32
N LEU A 219 -7.69 -1.63 -5.33
CA LEU A 219 -6.93 -2.88 -5.15
C LEU A 219 -7.45 -3.99 -6.07
N GLY A 220 -8.77 -4.07 -6.28
CA GLY A 220 -9.43 -5.09 -7.10
C GLY A 220 -9.65 -6.43 -6.39
N ALA A 221 -9.01 -6.63 -5.24
CA ALA A 221 -9.11 -7.76 -4.33
C ALA A 221 -8.78 -7.29 -2.91
N GLU A 222 -8.91 -8.17 -1.90
CA GLU A 222 -8.41 -7.87 -0.56
C GLU A 222 -6.87 -7.90 -0.52
N PRO A 223 -6.21 -7.13 0.36
CA PRO A 223 -4.74 -7.05 0.41
C PRO A 223 -4.06 -8.41 0.57
N ASP A 224 -4.64 -9.30 1.40
CA ASP A 224 -4.08 -10.63 1.65
C ASP A 224 -4.17 -11.54 0.40
N GLU A 225 -5.24 -11.41 -0.38
CA GLU A 225 -5.38 -12.10 -1.67
C GLU A 225 -4.34 -11.60 -2.68
N LEU A 226 -4.11 -10.29 -2.75
CA LEU A 226 -3.08 -9.70 -3.61
C LEU A 226 -1.67 -10.19 -3.23
N ALA A 227 -1.38 -10.26 -1.93
CA ALA A 227 -0.11 -10.78 -1.42
C ALA A 227 0.07 -12.26 -1.78
N ALA A 228 -0.98 -13.08 -1.62
CA ALA A 228 -0.95 -14.49 -1.99
C ALA A 228 -0.74 -14.70 -3.50
N VAL A 229 -1.38 -13.89 -4.35
CA VAL A 229 -1.17 -13.90 -5.81
C VAL A 229 0.26 -13.53 -6.16
N ALA A 230 0.79 -12.46 -5.57
CA ALA A 230 2.17 -12.05 -5.81
C ALA A 230 3.17 -13.14 -5.39
N GLN A 231 2.92 -13.81 -4.26
CA GLN A 231 3.75 -14.92 -3.79
C GLN A 231 3.71 -16.11 -4.75
N LYS A 232 2.52 -16.52 -5.23
CA LYS A 232 2.41 -17.60 -6.23
C LYS A 232 3.22 -17.32 -7.49
N VAL A 233 3.12 -16.10 -8.01
CA VAL A 233 3.91 -15.68 -9.19
C VAL A 233 5.41 -15.69 -8.88
N ALA A 234 5.81 -15.25 -7.69
CA ALA A 234 7.21 -15.30 -7.25
C ALA A 234 7.75 -16.74 -7.12
N ASP A 235 6.89 -17.68 -6.72
CA ASP A 235 7.21 -19.12 -6.62
C ASP A 235 7.17 -19.83 -8.00
N GLY A 236 6.85 -19.10 -9.08
CA GLY A 236 6.80 -19.61 -10.44
C GLY A 236 5.47 -20.27 -10.84
N ASP A 237 4.44 -20.20 -9.99
CA ASP A 237 3.09 -20.61 -10.35
C ASP A 237 2.46 -19.53 -11.23
N LEU A 238 2.45 -19.80 -12.54
CA LEU A 238 1.91 -18.93 -13.57
C LEU A 238 0.55 -19.41 -14.08
N HIS A 239 -0.24 -20.11 -13.27
CA HIS A 239 -1.63 -20.36 -13.61
C HIS A 239 -2.46 -19.05 -13.62
N PRO A 240 -3.56 -18.99 -14.39
CA PRO A 240 -4.44 -17.83 -14.42
C PRO A 240 -4.94 -17.44 -13.02
N ILE A 241 -4.89 -16.14 -12.71
CA ILE A 241 -5.34 -15.62 -11.42
C ILE A 241 -6.86 -15.55 -11.39
N ASP A 242 -7.47 -16.20 -10.41
CA ASP A 242 -8.92 -16.15 -10.18
C ASP A 242 -9.40 -14.71 -9.98
N GLY A 243 -10.45 -14.33 -10.69
CA GLY A 243 -10.99 -12.97 -10.64
C GLY A 243 -10.15 -11.90 -11.36
N GLY A 244 -8.93 -12.19 -11.80
CA GLY A 244 -8.03 -11.23 -12.48
C GLY A 244 -8.65 -10.58 -13.72
N VAL A 245 -9.39 -11.36 -14.52
CA VAL A 245 -10.08 -10.88 -15.74
C VAL A 245 -11.26 -9.93 -15.40
N ARG A 246 -11.89 -10.12 -14.24
CA ARG A 246 -13.02 -9.30 -13.77
C ARG A 246 -12.57 -8.14 -12.88
N ALA A 247 -11.28 -8.05 -12.59
CA ALA A 247 -10.71 -7.02 -11.76
C ALA A 247 -10.98 -5.62 -12.37
N PRO A 248 -11.27 -4.60 -11.55
CA PRO A 248 -11.44 -3.24 -12.05
C PRO A 248 -10.20 -2.78 -12.84
N ARG A 249 -10.40 -2.14 -13.98
CA ARG A 249 -9.28 -1.63 -14.79
C ARG A 249 -8.43 -0.64 -14.00
N GLY A 250 -7.11 -0.80 -14.07
CA GLY A 250 -6.15 0.02 -13.32
C GLY A 250 -6.03 -0.35 -11.84
N SER A 251 -6.66 -1.45 -11.41
CA SER A 251 -6.46 -2.00 -10.07
C SER A 251 -5.16 -2.79 -9.96
N VAL A 252 -4.70 -3.01 -8.73
CA VAL A 252 -3.51 -3.82 -8.45
C VAL A 252 -3.73 -5.27 -8.92
N LEU A 253 -4.89 -5.87 -8.67
CA LEU A 253 -5.20 -7.23 -9.15
C LEU A 253 -5.14 -7.34 -10.68
N ALA A 254 -5.67 -6.34 -11.40
CA ALA A 254 -5.60 -6.31 -12.86
C ALA A 254 -4.14 -6.22 -13.36
N ALA A 255 -3.31 -5.43 -12.68
CA ALA A 255 -1.88 -5.31 -13.01
C ALA A 255 -1.11 -6.61 -12.72
N LEU A 256 -1.39 -7.29 -11.59
CA LEU A 256 -0.82 -8.60 -11.28
C LEU A 256 -1.24 -9.66 -12.30
N SER A 257 -2.50 -9.62 -12.75
CA SER A 257 -3.00 -10.50 -13.81
C SER A 257 -2.29 -10.29 -15.15
N ASP A 258 -2.08 -9.04 -15.57
CA ASP A 258 -1.34 -8.75 -16.81
C ASP A 258 0.14 -9.18 -16.70
N MET A 259 0.75 -8.96 -15.53
CA MET A 259 2.12 -9.40 -15.24
C MET A 259 2.25 -10.93 -15.34
N GLN A 260 1.33 -11.68 -14.71
CA GLN A 260 1.32 -13.14 -14.75
C GLN A 260 1.17 -13.66 -16.18
N VAL A 261 0.25 -13.10 -16.98
CA VAL A 261 0.04 -13.51 -18.39
C VAL A 261 1.31 -13.27 -19.22
N ARG A 262 1.97 -12.12 -19.05
CA ARG A 262 3.22 -11.81 -19.77
C ARG A 262 4.35 -12.74 -19.37
N LEU A 263 4.52 -13.03 -18.08
CA LEU A 263 5.52 -13.98 -17.61
C LEU A 263 5.27 -15.40 -18.14
N ALA A 264 4.01 -15.85 -18.14
CA ALA A 264 3.64 -17.15 -18.70
C ALA A 264 3.99 -17.25 -20.20
N GLY A 265 3.72 -16.19 -20.96
CA GLY A 265 4.10 -16.10 -22.38
C GLY A 265 5.61 -16.18 -22.60
N ILE A 266 6.40 -15.48 -21.79
CA ILE A 266 7.88 -15.53 -21.85
C ILE A 266 8.38 -16.95 -21.56
N VAL A 267 7.89 -17.59 -20.49
CA VAL A 267 8.28 -18.96 -20.12
C VAL A 267 7.91 -19.96 -21.22
N SER A 268 6.72 -19.83 -21.81
CA SER A 268 6.31 -20.67 -22.95
C SER A 268 7.22 -20.49 -24.16
N GLN A 269 7.57 -19.25 -24.51
CA GLN A 269 8.46 -18.97 -25.65
C GLN A 269 9.86 -19.54 -25.43
N VAL A 270 10.39 -19.44 -24.20
CA VAL A 270 11.68 -20.04 -23.83
C VAL A 270 11.61 -21.57 -23.99
N ARG A 271 10.55 -22.21 -23.47
CA ARG A 271 10.36 -23.66 -23.60
C ARG A 271 10.32 -24.11 -25.06
N THR A 272 9.53 -23.47 -25.92
CA THR A 272 9.46 -23.80 -27.35
C THR A 272 10.81 -23.62 -28.05
N SER A 273 11.57 -22.59 -27.67
CA SER A 273 12.92 -22.35 -28.19
C SER A 273 13.88 -23.47 -27.75
N SER A 274 13.81 -23.91 -26.50
CA SER A 274 14.60 -25.04 -25.99
C SER A 274 14.24 -26.36 -26.66
N GLU A 275 12.96 -26.64 -26.92
CA GLU A 275 12.51 -27.83 -27.66
C GLU A 275 13.03 -27.82 -29.11
N SER A 276 13.04 -26.64 -29.76
CA SER A 276 13.60 -26.46 -31.10
C SER A 276 15.12 -26.69 -31.12
N ILE A 277 15.85 -26.17 -30.13
CA ILE A 277 17.29 -26.41 -29.98
C ILE A 277 17.59 -27.89 -29.72
N ALA A 278 16.79 -28.56 -28.88
CA ALA A 278 16.95 -29.99 -28.60
C ALA A 278 16.75 -30.82 -29.88
N THR A 279 15.72 -30.49 -30.66
CA THR A 279 15.44 -31.13 -31.96
C THR A 279 16.59 -30.89 -32.95
N GLY A 280 17.05 -29.65 -33.10
CA GLY A 280 18.18 -29.31 -33.96
C GLY A 280 19.48 -30.00 -33.54
N SER A 281 19.74 -30.08 -32.22
CA SER A 281 20.89 -30.81 -31.67
C SER A 281 20.82 -32.30 -32.01
N SER A 282 19.63 -32.92 -31.93
CA SER A 282 19.44 -34.33 -32.31
C SER A 282 19.67 -34.56 -33.81
N GLN A 283 19.20 -33.64 -34.67
CA GLN A 283 19.45 -33.70 -36.12
C GLN A 283 20.93 -33.55 -36.45
N ILE A 284 21.65 -32.63 -35.78
CA ILE A 284 23.09 -32.49 -35.93
C ILE A 284 23.81 -33.78 -35.50
N ALA A 285 23.42 -34.37 -34.37
CA ALA A 285 24.02 -35.63 -33.92
C ALA A 285 23.83 -36.76 -34.94
N MET A 286 22.64 -36.91 -35.52
CA MET A 286 22.38 -37.89 -36.59
C MET A 286 23.18 -37.58 -37.86
N GLY A 287 23.21 -36.32 -38.30
CA GLY A 287 23.99 -35.90 -39.47
C GLY A 287 25.49 -36.11 -39.29
N ASN A 288 26.00 -35.92 -38.08
CA ASN A 288 27.41 -36.18 -37.77
C ASN A 288 27.73 -37.68 -37.77
N ALA A 289 26.79 -38.54 -37.36
CA ALA A 289 26.94 -39.99 -37.47
C ALA A 289 26.98 -40.47 -38.93
N ASP A 290 26.07 -39.97 -39.79
CA ASP A 290 26.07 -40.25 -41.23
C ASP A 290 27.36 -39.77 -41.91
N LEU A 291 27.81 -38.55 -41.59
CA LEU A 291 29.07 -38.02 -42.11
C LEU A 291 30.27 -38.87 -41.68
N SER A 292 30.30 -39.31 -40.42
CA SER A 292 31.33 -40.21 -39.90
C SER A 292 31.35 -41.52 -40.69
N GLN A 293 30.18 -42.15 -40.91
CA GLN A 293 30.07 -43.38 -41.69
C GLN A 293 30.56 -43.19 -43.13
N ARG A 294 30.13 -42.12 -43.81
CA ARG A 294 30.57 -41.81 -45.18
C ARG A 294 32.08 -41.54 -45.25
N THR A 295 32.65 -40.92 -44.21
CA THR A 295 34.09 -40.69 -44.12
C THR A 295 34.84 -42.01 -43.97
N GLU A 296 34.33 -42.96 -43.17
CA GLU A 296 34.88 -44.33 -43.07
C GLU A 296 34.81 -45.09 -44.40
N GLU A 297 33.66 -45.03 -45.10
CA GLU A 297 33.48 -45.64 -46.43
C GLU A 297 34.44 -45.02 -47.47
N GLN A 298 34.58 -43.69 -47.47
CA GLN A 298 35.50 -43.00 -48.37
C GLN A 298 36.96 -43.36 -48.08
N ALA A 299 37.33 -43.48 -46.81
CA ALA A 299 38.67 -43.95 -46.42
C ALA A 299 38.92 -45.38 -46.93
N SER A 300 37.93 -46.28 -46.83
CA SER A 300 38.02 -47.63 -47.37
C SER A 300 38.17 -47.65 -48.90
N ASN A 301 37.38 -46.85 -49.63
CA ASN A 301 37.49 -46.73 -51.09
C ASN A 301 38.85 -46.17 -51.52
N LEU A 302 39.41 -45.22 -50.76
CA LEU A 302 40.76 -44.70 -50.98
C LEU A 302 41.83 -45.76 -50.74
N GLN A 303 41.69 -46.59 -49.71
CA GLN A 303 42.57 -47.75 -49.49
C GLN A 303 42.51 -48.73 -50.66
N GLN A 304 41.32 -49.04 -51.16
CA GLN A 304 41.16 -49.91 -52.33
C GLN A 304 41.80 -49.29 -53.59
N THR A 305 41.61 -47.99 -53.80
CA THR A 305 42.24 -47.26 -54.91
C THR A 305 43.77 -47.28 -54.81
N ALA A 306 44.32 -47.10 -53.61
CA ALA A 306 45.75 -47.19 -53.37
C ALA A 306 46.29 -48.59 -53.69
N ALA A 307 45.58 -49.65 -53.28
CA ALA A 307 45.93 -51.03 -53.61
C ALA A 307 45.87 -51.30 -55.13
N SER A 308 44.85 -50.81 -55.83
CA SER A 308 44.78 -50.91 -57.29
C SER A 308 45.92 -50.12 -57.98
N MET A 309 46.33 -48.98 -57.43
CA MET A 309 47.48 -48.23 -57.93
C MET A 309 48.80 -49.00 -57.73
N GLU A 310 48.96 -49.74 -56.63
CA GLU A 310 50.10 -50.65 -56.44
C GLU A 310 50.12 -51.77 -57.49
N GLU A 311 48.98 -52.39 -57.77
CA GLU A 311 48.85 -53.42 -58.80
C GLU A 311 49.14 -52.89 -60.22
N ILE A 312 48.59 -51.71 -60.55
CA ILE A 312 48.87 -51.02 -61.83
C ILE A 312 50.36 -50.69 -61.93
N SER A 313 50.97 -50.15 -60.86
CA SER A 313 52.41 -49.84 -60.83
C SER A 313 53.25 -51.09 -61.07
N GLY A 314 52.88 -52.22 -60.46
CA GLY A 314 53.49 -53.53 -60.72
C GLY A 314 53.36 -53.97 -62.18
N THR A 315 52.18 -53.80 -62.77
CA THR A 315 51.92 -54.14 -64.19
C THR A 315 52.71 -53.25 -65.14
N VAL A 316 52.77 -51.94 -64.87
CA VAL A 316 53.57 -50.98 -65.66
C VAL A 316 55.06 -51.33 -65.59
N ARG A 317 55.56 -51.70 -64.41
CA ARG A 317 56.94 -52.18 -64.25
C ARG A 317 57.20 -53.44 -65.08
N GLY A 318 56.28 -54.41 -65.05
CA GLY A 318 56.36 -55.61 -65.89
C GLY A 318 56.31 -55.31 -67.40
N ASN A 319 55.47 -54.37 -67.82
CA ASN A 319 55.40 -53.91 -69.21
C ASN A 319 56.71 -53.23 -69.65
N ALA A 320 57.32 -52.42 -68.79
CA ALA A 320 58.61 -51.79 -69.06
C ALA A 320 59.72 -52.84 -69.23
N GLU A 321 59.78 -53.86 -68.35
CA GLU A 321 60.71 -54.99 -68.48
C GLU A 321 60.48 -55.77 -69.78
N THR A 322 59.22 -56.03 -70.13
CA THR A 322 58.86 -56.72 -71.38
C THR A 322 59.27 -55.90 -72.61
N ALA A 323 59.06 -54.58 -72.60
CA ALA A 323 59.48 -53.68 -73.67
C ALA A 323 61.00 -53.62 -73.82
N MET A 324 61.75 -53.63 -72.70
CA MET A 324 63.21 -53.73 -72.73
C MET A 324 63.67 -55.06 -73.35
N GLN A 325 63.06 -56.19 -72.95
CA GLN A 325 63.35 -57.49 -73.55
C GLN A 325 63.03 -57.52 -75.05
N ALA A 326 61.87 -56.99 -75.46
CA ALA A 326 61.49 -56.90 -76.86
C ALA A 326 62.46 -56.03 -77.67
N SER A 327 62.90 -54.89 -77.12
CA SER A 327 63.92 -54.03 -77.72
C SER A 327 65.26 -54.76 -77.90
N GLN A 328 65.69 -55.52 -76.90
CA GLN A 328 66.89 -56.34 -76.98
C GLN A 328 66.78 -57.43 -78.06
N LEU A 329 65.62 -58.10 -78.14
CA LEU A 329 65.34 -59.12 -79.16
C LEU A 329 65.32 -58.51 -80.57
N ALA A 330 64.70 -57.33 -80.74
CA ALA A 330 64.71 -56.59 -81.99
C ALA A 330 66.13 -56.17 -82.40
N GLY A 331 66.97 -55.75 -81.44
CA GLY A 331 68.39 -55.46 -81.67
C GLY A 331 69.17 -56.69 -82.15
N GLN A 332 68.91 -57.87 -81.58
CA GLN A 332 69.50 -59.14 -82.05
C GLN A 332 69.04 -59.51 -83.46
N ALA A 333 67.74 -59.34 -83.76
CA ALA A 333 67.19 -59.59 -85.09
C ALA A 333 67.80 -58.64 -86.14
N ALA A 334 67.94 -57.34 -85.83
CA ALA A 334 68.57 -56.36 -86.69
C ALA A 334 70.05 -56.68 -86.95
N SER A 335 70.80 -57.12 -85.91
CA SER A 335 72.18 -57.58 -86.06
C SER A 335 72.28 -58.80 -86.99
N THR A 336 71.36 -59.75 -86.84
CA THR A 336 71.28 -60.94 -87.70
C THR A 336 70.96 -60.57 -89.14
N ALA A 337 70.00 -59.67 -89.36
CA ALA A 337 69.65 -59.16 -90.69
C ALA A 337 70.81 -58.41 -91.34
N SER A 338 71.57 -57.61 -90.58
CA SER A 338 72.77 -56.93 -91.08
C SER A 338 73.84 -57.92 -91.56
N ARG A 339 74.08 -59.00 -90.80
CA ARG A 339 74.97 -60.09 -91.23
C ARG A 339 74.45 -60.81 -92.48
N GLY A 340 73.14 -61.03 -92.57
CA GLY A 340 72.52 -61.55 -93.80
C GLY A 340 72.71 -60.63 -95.00
N GLY A 341 72.63 -59.31 -94.79
CA GLY A 341 72.91 -58.30 -95.82
C GLY A 341 74.35 -58.33 -96.32
N GLU A 342 75.32 -58.53 -95.42
CA GLU A 342 76.74 -58.68 -95.76
C GLU A 342 76.99 -59.93 -96.63
N VAL A 343 76.36 -61.06 -96.27
CA VAL A 343 76.39 -62.30 -97.07
C VAL A 343 75.78 -62.09 -98.47
N MET A 344 74.65 -61.39 -98.57
CA MET A 344 74.06 -61.05 -99.87
C MET A 344 74.94 -60.10 -100.69
N GLY A 345 75.65 -59.18 -100.04
CA GLY A 345 76.66 -58.33 -100.67
C GLY A 345 77.80 -59.13 -101.29
N HIS A 346 78.33 -60.13 -100.57
CA HIS A 346 79.30 -61.08 -101.12
C HIS A 346 78.76 -61.82 -102.34
N LEU A 347 77.50 -62.29 -102.29
CA LEU A 347 76.83 -63.00 -103.38
C LEU A 347 76.70 -62.16 -104.66
N VAL A 348 76.34 -60.88 -104.53
CA VAL A 348 76.29 -59.93 -105.66
C VAL A 348 77.69 -59.70 -106.26
N GLY A 349 78.72 -59.63 -105.40
CA GLY A 349 80.11 -59.60 -105.84
C GLY A 349 80.47 -60.79 -106.74
N THR A 350 80.14 -62.01 -106.31
CA THR A 350 80.37 -63.24 -107.07
C THR A 350 79.58 -63.25 -108.40
N MET A 351 78.33 -62.79 -108.41
CA MET A 351 77.53 -62.63 -109.65
C MET A 351 78.22 -61.68 -110.66
N LYS A 352 78.86 -60.61 -110.17
CA LYS A 352 79.57 -59.64 -111.01
C LYS A 352 80.83 -60.25 -111.63
N GLU A 353 81.57 -61.07 -110.88
CA GLU A 353 82.71 -61.84 -111.39
C GLU A 353 82.28 -62.85 -112.47
N ILE A 354 81.16 -63.55 -112.27
CA ILE A 354 80.58 -64.46 -113.27
C ILE A 354 80.19 -63.71 -114.55
N SER A 355 79.59 -62.53 -114.42
CA SER A 355 79.22 -61.69 -115.57
C SER A 355 80.46 -61.21 -116.34
N GLN A 356 81.54 -60.84 -115.65
CA GLN A 356 82.80 -60.48 -116.30
C GLN A 356 83.46 -61.67 -117.00
N ALA A 357 83.46 -62.85 -116.38
CA ALA A 357 83.95 -64.08 -117.00
C ALA A 357 83.15 -64.42 -118.26
N SER A 358 81.83 -64.26 -118.22
CA SER A 358 80.94 -64.46 -119.38
C SER A 358 81.20 -63.44 -120.50
N GLY A 359 81.50 -62.18 -120.15
CA GLY A 359 81.90 -61.15 -121.11
C GLY A 359 83.20 -61.51 -121.85
N LYS A 360 84.22 -61.99 -121.11
CA LYS A 360 85.46 -62.51 -121.71
C LYS A 360 85.22 -63.70 -122.64
N ILE A 361 84.30 -64.60 -122.29
CA ILE A 361 83.90 -65.71 -123.17
C ILE A 361 83.29 -65.17 -124.47
N SER A 362 82.43 -64.15 -124.40
CA SER A 362 81.82 -63.53 -125.58
C SER A 362 82.84 -62.84 -126.48
N GLU A 363 83.87 -62.22 -125.89
CA GLU A 363 84.99 -61.59 -126.61
C GLU A 363 85.84 -62.65 -127.35
N ILE A 364 86.11 -63.79 -126.71
CA ILE A 364 86.78 -64.94 -127.34
C ILE A 364 85.96 -65.49 -128.51
N ILE A 365 84.63 -65.63 -128.35
CA ILE A 365 83.73 -66.08 -129.44
C ILE A 365 83.81 -65.12 -130.63
N GLY A 366 83.85 -63.80 -130.38
CA GLY A 366 84.00 -62.80 -131.45
C GLY A 366 85.32 -62.92 -132.23
N VAL A 367 86.42 -63.26 -131.56
CA VAL A 367 87.71 -63.54 -132.22
C VAL A 367 87.64 -64.84 -133.04
N ILE A 368 86.98 -65.89 -132.52
CA ILE A 368 86.79 -67.16 -133.24
C ILE A 368 85.97 -66.94 -134.52
N ASP A 369 84.92 -66.11 -134.47
CA ASP A 369 84.08 -65.79 -135.63
C ASP A 369 84.88 -64.98 -136.69
N GLY A 370 85.78 -64.10 -136.24
CA GLY A 370 86.74 -63.41 -137.10
C GLY A 370 87.74 -64.36 -137.80
N ILE A 371 88.25 -65.38 -137.09
CA ILE A 371 89.11 -66.41 -137.66
C ILE A 371 88.33 -67.29 -138.65
N ALA A 372 87.07 -67.61 -138.35
CA ALA A 372 86.20 -68.39 -139.24
C ALA A 372 85.94 -67.64 -140.56
N PHE A 373 85.70 -66.32 -140.51
CA PHE A 373 85.53 -65.49 -141.70
C PHE A 373 86.82 -65.39 -142.54
N GLN A 374 87.98 -65.21 -141.90
CA GLN A 374 89.28 -65.22 -142.60
C GLN A 374 89.59 -66.56 -143.26
N THR A 375 89.23 -67.67 -142.60
CA THR A 375 89.39 -69.03 -143.15
C THR A 375 88.47 -69.24 -144.36
N ASN A 376 87.24 -68.72 -144.30
CA ASN A 376 86.27 -68.77 -145.41
C ASN A 376 86.75 -67.97 -146.64
N ILE A 377 87.35 -66.78 -146.43
CA ILE A 377 87.92 -65.97 -147.52
C ILE A 377 89.14 -66.66 -148.15
N LEU A 378 90.00 -67.30 -147.35
CA LEU A 378 91.19 -68.00 -147.85
C LEU A 378 90.83 -69.20 -148.74
N ALA A 379 89.75 -69.92 -148.41
CA ALA A 379 89.29 -71.07 -149.18
C ALA A 379 88.74 -70.68 -150.57
N LEU A 380 88.11 -69.50 -150.70
CA LEU A 380 87.52 -69.06 -151.96
C LEU A 380 88.56 -68.61 -153.00
N ASN A 381 89.65 -67.98 -152.55
CA ASN A 381 90.75 -67.56 -153.44
C ASN A 381 91.62 -68.71 -153.96
N ALA A 382 91.50 -69.92 -153.40
CA ALA A 382 92.19 -71.10 -153.90
C ALA A 382 91.42 -71.82 -155.04
N ALA A 383 90.23 -71.34 -155.41
CA ALA A 383 89.34 -71.99 -156.38
C ALA A 383 89.19 -71.25 -157.73
N VAL A 384 89.89 -70.13 -157.93
CA VAL A 384 89.97 -69.33 -159.17
C VAL A 384 91.42 -69.01 -159.47
#